data_AF-A0A7H8QTR1-F1
#
_entry.id   AF-A0A7H8QTR1-F1
#
_cell.length_a   1.000
_cell.length_b   1.000
_cell.length_c   1.000
_cell.angle_alpha   90.00
_cell.angle_beta   90.00
_cell.angle_gamma   90.00
#
_symmetry.space_group_name_H-M   'P 1'
#
loop_
_entity.id
_entity.type
_entity.pdbx_description
1 polymer ?
#
loop_
_entity_poly.entity_id
_entity_poly.type
_entity_poly.pdbx_seq_one_letter_code
_entity_poly.pdbx_strand_id
1 'polypeptide(L)'
;MPNAGTWLKMLGLGAAVSIGGPMFVLYIRPTDEEIFQKYNPELQKSSIEGRERREQEYDDYVNKLKEWSKSDKSIWFAVKEEEARRKVQVAESTTQAKEEQKAQRDEMRKELLGEK
;
A
#
# COMPACT_ATOMS: atom_id res chain seq x y z
N MET A 1 17.50 -37.50 -34.47
CA MET A 1 17.51 -36.68 -33.23
C MET A 1 18.19 -35.36 -33.55
N PRO A 2 17.71 -34.22 -33.02
CA PRO A 2 18.35 -32.93 -33.28
C PRO A 2 19.80 -32.94 -32.79
N ASN A 3 20.70 -32.43 -33.63
CA ASN A 3 22.15 -32.44 -33.41
C ASN A 3 22.50 -31.46 -32.28
N ALA A 4 23.59 -31.71 -31.53
CA ALA A 4 24.03 -30.84 -30.42
C ALA A 4 24.16 -29.35 -30.82
N GLY A 5 24.59 -29.06 -32.05
CA GLY A 5 24.68 -27.70 -32.57
C GLY A 5 23.32 -27.00 -32.76
N THR A 6 22.27 -27.74 -33.09
CA THR A 6 20.91 -27.18 -33.20
C THR A 6 20.36 -26.83 -31.82
N TRP A 7 20.63 -27.67 -30.81
CA TRP A 7 20.27 -27.39 -29.42
C TRP A 7 20.98 -26.16 -28.87
N LEU A 8 22.28 -26.00 -29.15
CA LEU A 8 23.05 -24.83 -28.71
C LEU A 8 22.50 -23.52 -29.32
N LYS A 9 22.14 -23.53 -30.61
CA LYS A 9 21.52 -22.37 -31.28
C LYS A 9 20.17 -22.02 -30.67
N MET A 10 19.34 -23.03 -30.38
CA MET A 10 18.03 -22.81 -29.76
C MET A 10 18.15 -22.27 -28.34
N LEU A 11 19.08 -22.79 -27.52
CA LEU A 11 19.36 -22.26 -26.19
C LEU A 11 19.92 -20.84 -26.25
N GLY A 12 20.83 -20.56 -27.19
CA GLY A 12 21.38 -19.21 -27.39
C GLY A 12 20.29 -18.20 -27.77
N LEU A 13 19.41 -18.56 -28.71
CA LEU A 13 18.29 -17.70 -29.10
C LEU A 13 17.28 -17.53 -27.94
N GLY A 14 16.94 -18.61 -27.24
CA GLY A 14 16.03 -18.56 -26.09
C GLY A 14 16.56 -17.67 -24.97
N ALA A 15 17.86 -17.78 -24.65
CA ALA A 15 18.50 -16.92 -23.65
C ALA A 15 18.55 -15.46 -24.12
N ALA A 16 18.89 -15.21 -25.39
CA ALA A 16 18.91 -13.87 -25.95
C ALA A 16 17.55 -13.18 -25.90
N VAL A 17 16.45 -13.89 -26.16
CA VAL A 17 15.09 -13.33 -26.04
C VAL A 17 14.70 -13.14 -24.57
N SER A 18 14.96 -14.14 -23.73
CA SER A 18 14.56 -14.13 -22.31
C SER A 18 15.28 -13.06 -21.49
N ILE A 19 16.55 -12.80 -21.79
CA ILE A 19 17.37 -11.79 -21.10
C ILE A 19 17.33 -10.46 -21.85
N GLY A 20 17.45 -10.51 -23.18
CA GLY A 20 17.51 -9.33 -24.03
C GLY A 20 16.23 -8.52 -24.01
N GLY A 21 15.05 -9.15 -23.93
CA GLY A 21 13.78 -8.45 -23.79
C GLY A 21 13.72 -7.56 -22.54
N PRO A 22 13.84 -8.14 -21.32
CA PRO A 22 13.89 -7.36 -20.08
C PRO A 22 15.01 -6.33 -20.04
N MET A 23 16.23 -6.67 -20.49
CA MET A 23 17.36 -5.73 -20.54
C MET A 23 17.08 -4.55 -21.47
N PHE A 24 16.49 -4.79 -22.64
CA PHE A 24 16.15 -3.75 -23.58
C PHE A 24 15.08 -2.81 -23.00
N VAL A 25 14.05 -3.36 -22.34
CA VAL A 25 13.03 -2.57 -21.65
C VAL A 25 13.66 -1.70 -20.56
N LEU A 26 14.54 -2.26 -19.73
CA LEU A 26 15.24 -1.50 -18.69
C LEU A 26 16.13 -0.40 -19.27
N TYR A 27 16.72 -0.63 -20.44
CA TYR A 27 17.57 0.33 -21.13
C TYR A 27 16.80 1.53 -21.69
N ILE A 28 15.61 1.30 -22.27
CA ILE A 28 14.80 2.38 -22.86
C ILE A 28 13.87 3.06 -21.85
N ARG A 29 13.61 2.42 -20.71
CA ARG A 29 12.71 2.95 -19.69
C ARG A 29 13.35 4.21 -19.08
N PRO A 30 12.66 5.36 -19.09
CA PRO A 30 13.17 6.56 -18.43
C PRO A 30 13.31 6.33 -16.93
N THR A 31 14.31 6.96 -16.33
CA THR A 31 14.55 6.86 -14.89
C THR A 31 13.46 7.58 -14.10
N ASP A 32 13.29 7.24 -12.83
CA ASP A 32 12.26 7.88 -11.98
C ASP A 32 12.46 9.41 -11.86
N GLU A 33 13.72 9.87 -11.94
CA GLU A 33 14.06 11.30 -11.94
C GLU A 33 13.63 11.99 -13.25
N GLU A 34 13.84 11.35 -14.40
CA GLU A 34 13.39 11.86 -15.69
C GLU A 34 11.87 11.91 -15.80
N ILE A 35 11.18 10.95 -15.17
CA ILE A 35 9.72 10.95 -15.05
C ILE A 35 9.28 12.08 -14.13
N PHE A 36 9.93 12.27 -12.98
CA PHE A 36 9.62 13.33 -12.02
C PHE A 36 9.78 14.73 -12.62
N GLN A 37 10.84 14.96 -13.41
CA GLN A 37 11.06 16.21 -14.14
C GLN A 37 9.93 16.55 -15.12
N LYS A 38 9.24 15.54 -15.66
CA LYS A 38 8.10 15.72 -16.57
C LYS A 38 6.77 15.96 -15.85
N TYR A 39 6.72 15.86 -14.52
CA TYR A 39 5.50 16.11 -13.75
C TYR A 39 5.15 17.61 -13.71
N ASN A 40 3.85 17.88 -13.58
CA ASN A 40 3.36 19.22 -13.29
C ASN A 40 3.89 19.68 -11.91
N PRO A 41 4.32 20.94 -11.71
CA PRO A 41 4.83 21.46 -10.42
C PRO A 41 4.02 21.09 -9.17
N GLU A 42 2.69 21.04 -9.26
CA GLU A 42 1.85 20.61 -8.12
C GLU A 42 2.10 19.15 -7.72
N LEU A 43 2.26 18.26 -8.70
CA LEU A 43 2.53 16.84 -8.48
C LEU A 43 3.96 16.60 -7.99
N GLN A 44 4.92 17.42 -8.42
CA GLN A 44 6.28 17.38 -7.87
C GLN A 44 6.27 17.72 -6.38
N LYS A 45 5.53 18.77 -6.00
CA LYS A 45 5.39 19.17 -4.60
C LYS A 45 4.70 18.09 -3.76
N SER A 46 3.56 17.57 -4.22
CA SER A 46 2.82 16.53 -3.50
C SER A 46 3.61 15.22 -3.36
N SER A 47 4.41 14.87 -4.38
CA SER A 47 5.22 13.66 -4.33
C SER A 47 6.44 13.80 -3.42
N ILE A 48 7.00 15.00 -3.23
CA ILE A 48 8.03 15.30 -2.23
C ILE A 48 7.44 15.27 -0.81
N GLU A 49 6.31 15.95 -0.59
CA GLU A 49 5.65 16.02 0.72
C GLU A 49 5.13 14.65 1.17
N GLY A 50 4.64 13.84 0.24
CA GLY A 50 4.11 12.50 0.52
C GLY A 50 5.15 11.38 0.53
N ARG A 51 6.46 11.66 0.43
CA ARG A 51 7.48 10.59 0.37
C ARG A 51 7.48 9.75 1.64
N GLU A 52 7.65 10.39 2.78
CA GLU A 52 7.75 9.72 4.08
C GLU A 52 6.47 8.92 4.37
N ARG A 53 5.31 9.52 4.13
CA ARG A 53 4.02 8.84 4.28
C ARG A 53 3.91 7.60 3.38
N ARG A 54 4.33 7.69 2.11
CA ARG A 54 4.30 6.53 1.20
C ARG A 54 5.28 5.44 1.61
N GLU A 55 6.45 5.80 2.11
CA GLU A 55 7.43 4.86 2.64
C GLU A 55 6.87 4.10 3.86
N GLN A 56 6.23 4.81 4.78
CA GLN A 56 5.54 4.21 5.93
C GLN A 56 4.37 3.32 5.49
N GLU A 57 3.50 3.81 4.62
CA GLU A 57 2.37 3.03 4.08
C GLU A 57 2.84 1.76 3.35
N TYR A 58 3.98 1.84 2.66
CA TYR A 58 4.58 0.69 1.99
C TYR A 58 5.12 -0.34 2.97
N ASP A 59 5.88 0.08 3.99
CA ASP A 59 6.40 -0.86 5.00
C ASP A 59 5.26 -1.51 5.79
N ASP A 60 4.26 -0.73 6.20
CA ASP A 60 3.04 -1.23 6.84
C ASP A 60 2.33 -2.27 5.97
N TYR A 61 2.17 -1.99 4.68
CA TYR A 61 1.56 -2.92 3.74
C TYR A 61 2.36 -4.22 3.60
N VAL A 62 3.68 -4.14 3.47
CA VAL A 62 4.56 -5.31 3.38
C VAL A 62 4.51 -6.13 4.66
N ASN A 63 4.45 -5.50 5.82
CA ASN A 63 4.34 -6.19 7.11
C ASN A 63 2.99 -6.91 7.25
N LYS A 64 1.88 -6.30 6.83
CA LYS A 64 0.58 -6.98 6.74
C LYS A 64 0.58 -8.13 5.74
N LEU A 65 1.22 -7.96 4.59
CA LEU A 65 1.34 -9.01 3.59
C LEU A 65 2.10 -10.23 4.14
N LYS A 66 3.19 -9.99 4.88
CA LYS A 66 3.92 -11.04 5.60
C LYS A 66 3.04 -11.73 6.65
N GLU A 67 2.19 -10.99 7.33
CA GLU A 67 1.25 -11.55 8.31
C GLU A 67 0.17 -12.41 7.65
N TRP A 68 -0.48 -11.92 6.60
CA TRP A 68 -1.49 -12.66 5.85
C TRP A 68 -0.91 -13.91 5.18
N SER A 69 0.34 -13.83 4.70
CA SER A 69 1.06 -14.97 4.13
C SER A 69 1.32 -16.10 5.13
N LYS A 70 1.26 -15.86 6.44
CA LYS A 70 1.36 -16.92 7.46
C LYS A 70 0.06 -17.70 7.62
N SER A 71 -1.05 -17.18 7.10
CA SER A 71 -2.34 -17.86 7.14
C SER A 71 -2.55 -18.68 5.86
N ASP A 72 -3.13 -19.86 5.97
CA ASP A 72 -3.52 -20.70 4.82
C ASP A 72 -4.71 -20.12 4.01
N LYS A 73 -5.18 -18.92 4.37
CA LYS A 73 -6.24 -18.23 3.63
C LYS A 73 -5.64 -17.44 2.47
N SER A 74 -6.39 -17.29 1.38
CA SER A 74 -5.93 -16.40 0.30
C SER A 74 -5.84 -14.95 0.82
N ILE A 75 -4.83 -14.22 0.35
CA ILE A 75 -4.56 -12.83 0.73
C ILE A 75 -5.83 -11.96 0.56
N TRP A 76 -6.62 -12.20 -0.49
CA TRP A 76 -7.86 -11.49 -0.76
C TRP A 76 -8.91 -11.64 0.35
N PHE A 77 -9.03 -12.83 0.94
CA PHE A 77 -9.95 -13.06 2.06
C PHE A 77 -9.42 -12.43 3.35
N ALA A 78 -8.10 -12.52 3.60
CA ALA A 78 -7.48 -11.91 4.77
C ALA A 78 -7.65 -10.38 4.79
N VAL A 79 -7.43 -9.71 3.65
CA VAL A 79 -7.65 -8.26 3.48
C VAL A 79 -9.10 -7.89 3.78
N LYS A 80 -10.06 -8.63 3.21
CA LYS A 80 -11.50 -8.36 3.39
C LYS A 80 -11.95 -8.54 4.84
N GLU A 81 -11.40 -9.53 5.54
CA GLU A 81 -11.67 -9.79 6.95
C GLU A 81 -11.11 -8.67 7.84
N GLU A 82 -9.89 -8.19 7.55
CA GLU A 82 -9.29 -7.05 8.25
C GLU A 82 -10.07 -5.75 8.01
N GLU A 83 -10.51 -5.47 6.78
CA GLU A 83 -11.36 -4.31 6.49
C GLU A 83 -12.70 -4.38 7.23
N ALA A 84 -13.32 -5.55 7.31
CA ALA A 84 -14.55 -5.76 8.07
C ALA A 84 -14.31 -5.50 9.57
N ARG A 85 -13.24 -6.05 10.14
CA ARG A 85 -12.85 -5.78 11.54
C ARG A 85 -12.61 -4.29 11.78
N ARG A 86 -11.88 -3.61 10.89
CA ARG A 86 -11.58 -2.18 11.01
C ARG A 86 -12.84 -1.33 10.97
N LYS A 87 -13.80 -1.66 10.10
CA LYS A 87 -15.10 -0.94 10.03
C LYS A 87 -15.90 -1.09 11.32
N VAL A 88 -15.93 -2.28 11.91
CA VAL A 88 -16.62 -2.52 13.20
C VAL A 88 -15.94 -1.70 14.31
N GLN A 89 -14.61 -1.78 14.42
CA GLN A 89 -13.86 -1.03 15.45
C GLN A 89 -14.04 0.49 15.33
N VAL A 90 -14.05 1.03 14.10
CA VAL A 90 -14.29 2.46 13.86
C VAL A 90 -15.73 2.85 14.23
N ALA A 91 -16.71 2.00 13.93
CA ALA A 91 -18.09 2.25 14.33
C ALA A 91 -18.24 2.27 15.86
N GLU A 92 -17.65 1.28 16.54
CA GLU A 92 -17.66 1.16 18.01
C GLU A 92 -16.97 2.35 18.69
N SER A 93 -15.77 2.73 18.24
CA SER A 93 -15.06 3.88 18.80
C SER A 93 -15.80 5.20 18.57
N THR A 94 -16.43 5.36 17.41
CA THR A 94 -17.27 6.53 17.11
C THR A 94 -18.50 6.59 18.01
N THR A 95 -19.13 5.46 18.32
CA THR A 95 -20.26 5.41 19.25
C THR A 95 -19.84 5.74 20.68
N GLN A 96 -18.73 5.16 21.16
CA GLN A 96 -18.20 5.45 22.50
C GLN A 96 -17.82 6.92 22.66
N ALA A 97 -17.12 7.50 21.68
CA ALA A 97 -16.77 8.92 21.70
C ALA A 97 -18.01 9.85 21.73
N LYS A 98 -19.11 9.46 21.06
CA LYS A 98 -20.36 10.21 21.13
C LYS A 98 -21.05 10.11 22.48
N GLU A 99 -20.98 8.96 23.13
CA GLU A 99 -21.54 8.74 24.46
C GLU A 99 -20.75 9.51 25.52
N GLU A 100 -19.42 9.47 25.46
CA GLU A 100 -18.54 10.25 26.33
C GLU A 100 -18.75 11.76 26.15
N GLN A 101 -18.86 12.25 24.91
CA GLN A 101 -19.16 13.66 24.64
C GLN A 101 -20.53 14.09 25.17
N LYS A 102 -21.54 13.20 25.14
CA LYS A 102 -22.85 13.48 25.74
C LYS A 102 -22.76 13.54 27.26
N ALA A 103 -22.08 12.58 27.87
CA ALA A 103 -21.86 12.54 29.32
C ALA A 103 -21.14 13.82 29.82
N GLN A 104 -20.06 14.23 29.14
CA GLN A 104 -19.34 15.47 29.45
C GLN A 104 -20.23 16.72 29.31
N ARG A 105 -21.10 16.78 28.29
CA ARG A 105 -22.03 17.92 28.11
C ARG A 105 -23.10 17.98 29.18
N ASP A 106 -23.56 16.83 29.67
CA ASP A 106 -24.57 16.76 30.73
C ASP A 106 -23.97 17.08 32.10
N GLU A 107 -22.70 16.74 32.35
CA GLU A 107 -21.94 17.16 33.53
C GLU A 107 -21.72 18.69 33.54
N MET A 108 -21.23 19.27 32.44
CA MET A 108 -21.08 20.73 32.30
C MET A 108 -22.41 21.49 32.49
N ARG A 109 -23.53 20.92 32.04
CA ARG A 109 -24.87 21.52 32.25
C ARG A 109 -25.30 21.51 33.72
N LYS A 110 -24.94 20.48 34.48
CA LYS A 110 -25.27 20.40 35.91
C LYS A 110 -24.43 21.38 36.73
N GLU A 111 -23.17 21.59 36.38
CA GLU A 111 -22.31 22.59 37.03
C GLU A 111 -22.81 24.02 36.77
N LEU A 112 -23.20 24.36 35.53
CA LEU A 112 -23.72 25.69 35.18
C LEU A 112 -25.09 26.03 35.81
N LEU A 113 -25.90 25.02 36.14
CA LEU A 113 -27.21 25.20 36.80
C LEU A 113 -27.15 25.04 38.32
N GLY A 114 -26.05 24.52 38.86
CA GLY A 114 -25.83 24.29 40.30
C GLY A 114 -25.15 25.45 41.03
N GLU A 115 -24.71 26.49 40.33
CA GLU A 115 -24.10 27.68 40.91
C GLU A 115 -25.16 28.79 41.10
N LYS A 116 -26.02 28.65 42.11
CA LYS A 116 -26.83 29.72 42.71
C LYS A 116 -27.12 29.44 44.18
#